data_AF-V7I2W9-F1
#
_entry.id   AF-V7I2W9-F1
#
_cell.length_a   1.000
_cell.length_b   1.000
_cell.length_c   1.000
_cell.angle_alpha   90.00
_cell.angle_beta   90.00
_cell.angle_gamma   90.00
#
_symmetry.space_group_name_H-M   'P 1'
#
loop_
_entity.id
_entity.type
_entity.pdbx_description
1 polymer ?
#
loop_
_entity_poly.entity_id
_entity_poly.type
_entity_poly.pdbx_seq_one_letter_code
_entity_poly.pdbx_strand_id
1 'polypeptide(L)'
;MDDTAKTIKKILVYLSLTIIFLVVISAVDQAASIYERASRIHPYFGYAVLALIIAGFMAIISVPVAAFLGLRKRPELPKSKESPEYAAYLEDLRQSLSTNRILKDKGFAFNDTDVLSSQIDKALFILGVEADKVIKSSASAVFVTTAISQNGSLDGVFVLSSITRTVWDISRIYRQRPGMRDLAFLYGNIGATVLAARGIEDLDLLDEQLEPILASVLGGGLGSLLPGAVNITNLIANSITEGSVNAMLSLRVGAMAKRYCASTVETDRKLLRRSATLEAVSLLGGIIKENSAIIVSSFGKAAKSATRKLFKL
;
A
#
# COMPACT_ATOMS: atom_id res chain seq x y z
N MET A 1 9.27 -25.14 -16.96
CA MET A 1 8.67 -24.20 -15.96
C MET A 1 8.98 -22.73 -16.25
N ASP A 2 10.17 -22.39 -16.78
CA ASP A 2 10.53 -20.98 -17.04
C ASP A 2 9.80 -20.35 -18.25
N ASP A 3 9.52 -21.12 -19.30
CA ASP A 3 8.78 -20.63 -20.48
C ASP A 3 7.28 -20.41 -20.25
N THR A 4 6.66 -21.25 -19.41
CA THR A 4 5.26 -21.10 -19.00
C THR A 4 5.07 -19.81 -18.20
N ALA A 5 5.99 -19.51 -17.27
CA ALA A 5 5.95 -18.26 -16.49
C ALA A 5 6.14 -17.01 -17.37
N LYS A 6 7.04 -17.05 -18.36
CA LYS A 6 7.23 -15.95 -19.33
C LYS A 6 6.00 -15.72 -20.20
N THR A 7 5.33 -16.80 -20.62
CA THR A 7 4.12 -16.74 -21.45
C THR A 7 2.95 -16.15 -20.66
N ILE A 8 2.73 -16.61 -19.42
CA ILE A 8 1.71 -16.06 -18.52
C ILE A 8 1.95 -14.57 -18.27
N LYS A 9 3.20 -14.16 -18.03
CA LYS A 9 3.54 -12.74 -17.85
C LYS A 9 3.18 -11.90 -19.07
N LYS A 10 3.47 -12.37 -20.28
CA LYS A 10 3.09 -11.67 -21.52
C LYS A 10 1.57 -11.55 -21.64
N ILE A 11 0.84 -12.62 -21.38
CA ILE A 11 -0.64 -12.63 -21.42
C ILE A 11 -1.20 -11.62 -20.41
N LEU A 12 -0.71 -11.61 -19.18
CA LEU A 12 -1.15 -10.65 -18.15
C LEU A 12 -0.84 -9.21 -18.53
N VAL A 13 0.30 -8.94 -19.18
CA VAL A 13 0.64 -7.60 -19.68
C VAL A 13 -0.31 -7.17 -20.79
N TYR A 14 -0.56 -8.03 -21.78
CA TYR A 14 -1.51 -7.72 -22.86
C TYR A 14 -2.93 -7.54 -22.32
N LEU A 15 -3.37 -8.39 -21.40
CA LEU A 15 -4.67 -8.27 -20.75
C LEU A 15 -4.78 -6.94 -19.99
N SER A 16 -3.75 -6.57 -19.23
CA SER A 16 -3.72 -5.29 -18.51
C SER A 16 -3.77 -4.09 -19.46
N LEU A 17 -3.03 -4.14 -20.58
CA LEU A 17 -3.07 -3.11 -21.60
C LEU A 17 -4.46 -3.00 -22.24
N THR A 18 -5.10 -4.13 -22.56
CA THR A 18 -6.46 -4.16 -23.08
C THR A 18 -7.46 -3.59 -22.08
N ILE A 19 -7.36 -3.95 -20.80
CA ILE A 19 -8.22 -3.39 -19.74
C ILE A 19 -8.02 -1.87 -19.64
N ILE A 20 -6.78 -1.39 -19.60
CA ILE A 20 -6.48 0.04 -19.56
C ILE A 20 -7.08 0.74 -20.80
N PHE A 21 -6.92 0.15 -21.98
CA PHE A 21 -7.48 0.67 -23.22
C PHE A 21 -9.01 0.78 -23.17
N LEU A 22 -9.69 -0.26 -22.68
CA LEU A 22 -11.15 -0.26 -22.51
C LEU A 22 -11.61 0.78 -21.47
N VAL A 23 -10.86 0.94 -20.37
CA VAL A 23 -11.14 1.97 -19.36
C VAL A 23 -10.99 3.37 -19.95
N VAL A 24 -9.96 3.61 -20.76
CA VAL A 24 -9.77 4.90 -21.44
C VAL A 24 -10.91 5.18 -22.41
N ILE A 25 -11.31 4.19 -23.23
CA ILE A 25 -12.47 4.35 -24.13
C ILE A 25 -13.73 4.67 -23.33
N SER A 26 -13.99 3.93 -22.25
CA SER A 26 -15.18 4.17 -21.41
C SER A 26 -15.15 5.55 -20.74
N ALA A 27 -13.98 6.01 -20.30
CA ALA A 27 -13.83 7.34 -19.72
C ALA A 27 -14.09 8.45 -20.75
N VAL A 28 -13.62 8.27 -21.98
CA VAL A 28 -13.90 9.20 -23.09
C VAL A 28 -15.39 9.22 -23.42
N ASP A 29 -16.02 8.06 -23.49
CA ASP A 29 -17.46 7.93 -23.77
C ASP A 29 -18.32 8.57 -22.66
N GLN A 30 -17.96 8.36 -21.39
CA GLN A 30 -18.61 9.01 -20.25
C GLN A 30 -18.43 10.54 -20.29
N ALA A 31 -17.23 11.03 -20.61
CA ALA A 31 -16.97 12.45 -20.77
C ALA A 31 -17.79 13.06 -21.92
N ALA A 32 -17.91 12.35 -23.06
CA ALA A 32 -18.74 12.75 -24.18
C ALA A 32 -20.23 12.78 -23.80
N SER A 33 -20.74 11.78 -23.08
CA SER A 33 -22.12 11.75 -22.60
C SER A 33 -22.44 12.92 -21.67
N ILE A 34 -21.51 13.26 -20.77
CA ILE A 34 -21.67 14.42 -19.87
C ILE A 34 -21.65 15.73 -20.67
N TYR A 35 -20.74 15.86 -21.63
CA TYR A 35 -20.68 17.01 -22.54
C TYR A 35 -21.98 17.18 -23.33
N GLU A 36 -22.54 16.11 -23.89
CA GLU A 36 -23.80 16.18 -24.65
C GLU A 36 -24.97 16.63 -23.75
N ARG A 37 -25.06 16.07 -22.55
CA ARG A 37 -26.11 16.45 -21.57
C ARG A 37 -26.01 17.92 -21.18
N ALA A 38 -24.80 18.42 -20.95
CA ALA A 38 -24.55 19.82 -20.64
C ALA A 38 -24.83 20.74 -21.85
N SER A 39 -24.44 20.32 -23.05
CA SER A 39 -24.65 21.07 -24.29
C SER A 39 -26.13 21.23 -24.67
N ARG A 40 -26.99 20.29 -24.25
CA ARG A 40 -28.46 20.40 -24.40
C ARG A 40 -29.06 21.55 -23.59
N ILE A 41 -28.41 21.98 -22.50
CA ILE A 41 -28.84 23.14 -21.73
C ILE A 41 -28.35 24.42 -22.43
N HIS A 42 -27.05 24.48 -22.72
CA HIS A 42 -26.44 25.60 -23.44
C HIS A 42 -25.10 25.20 -24.06
N PRO A 43 -24.78 25.58 -25.31
CA PRO A 43 -23.53 25.16 -25.98
C PRO A 43 -22.26 25.54 -25.21
N TYR A 44 -22.18 26.75 -24.68
CA TYR A 44 -21.02 27.20 -23.89
C TYR A 44 -20.91 26.51 -22.53
N PHE A 45 -22.04 26.07 -21.96
CA PHE A 45 -22.03 25.29 -20.71
C PHE A 45 -21.44 23.90 -20.95
N GLY A 46 -21.75 23.28 -22.09
CA GLY A 46 -21.10 22.05 -22.56
C GLY A 46 -19.59 22.15 -22.60
N TYR A 47 -19.05 23.18 -23.28
CA TYR A 47 -17.61 23.42 -23.33
C TYR A 47 -16.98 23.67 -21.96
N ALA A 48 -17.65 24.42 -21.07
CA ALA A 48 -17.17 24.66 -19.71
C ALA A 48 -17.08 23.36 -18.90
N VAL A 49 -18.10 22.50 -18.98
CA VAL A 49 -18.10 21.19 -18.30
C VAL A 49 -17.01 20.27 -18.85
N LEU A 50 -16.83 20.23 -20.18
CA LEU A 50 -15.76 19.43 -20.80
C LEU A 50 -14.37 19.91 -20.35
N ALA A 51 -14.14 21.23 -20.34
CA ALA A 51 -12.89 21.81 -19.87
C ALA A 51 -12.62 21.46 -18.40
N LEU A 52 -13.65 21.49 -17.55
CA LEU A 52 -13.55 21.08 -16.14
C LEU A 52 -13.19 19.60 -15.99
N ILE A 53 -13.81 18.71 -16.77
CA ILE A 53 -13.51 17.27 -16.76
C ILE A 53 -12.06 17.03 -17.17
N ILE A 54 -11.60 17.65 -18.27
CA ILE A 54 -10.21 17.54 -18.74
C ILE A 54 -9.25 18.06 -17.69
N ALA A 55 -9.53 19.24 -17.11
CA ALA A 55 -8.70 19.82 -16.05
C ALA A 55 -8.65 18.91 -14.81
N GLY A 56 -9.77 18.28 -14.44
CA GLY A 56 -9.85 17.30 -13.36
C GLY A 56 -8.96 16.08 -13.61
N PHE A 57 -9.08 15.44 -14.77
CA PHE A 57 -8.22 14.30 -15.15
C PHE A 57 -6.74 14.69 -15.21
N MET A 58 -6.43 15.85 -15.81
CA MET A 58 -5.08 16.38 -15.85
C MET A 58 -4.53 16.64 -14.46
N ALA A 59 -5.29 17.21 -13.53
CA ALA A 59 -4.87 17.45 -12.16
C ALA A 59 -4.61 16.14 -11.39
N ILE A 60 -5.49 15.15 -11.55
CA ILE A 60 -5.35 13.82 -10.91
C ILE A 60 -4.04 13.14 -11.33
N ILE A 61 -3.60 13.30 -12.57
CA ILE A 61 -2.36 12.70 -13.08
C ILE A 61 -1.15 13.59 -12.80
N SER A 62 -1.23 14.89 -13.13
CA SER A 62 -0.09 15.80 -13.11
C SER A 62 0.38 16.16 -11.71
N VAL A 63 -0.52 16.30 -10.72
CA VAL A 63 -0.13 16.65 -9.34
C VAL A 63 0.75 15.58 -8.69
N PRO A 64 0.37 14.28 -8.65
CA PRO A 64 1.23 13.25 -8.08
C PRO A 64 2.52 13.05 -8.89
N VAL A 65 2.46 13.17 -10.23
CA VAL A 65 3.65 13.06 -11.08
C VAL A 65 4.61 14.23 -10.85
N ALA A 66 4.14 15.46 -10.80
CA ALA A 66 4.97 16.64 -10.56
C ALA A 66 5.57 16.62 -9.16
N ALA A 67 4.77 16.26 -8.14
CA ALA A 67 5.27 16.06 -6.80
C ALA A 67 6.38 15.00 -6.79
N PHE A 68 6.17 13.86 -7.47
CA PHE A 68 7.14 12.78 -7.57
C PHE A 68 8.42 13.14 -8.31
N LEU A 69 8.30 13.92 -9.38
CA LEU A 69 9.44 14.41 -10.12
C LEU A 69 10.25 15.45 -9.34
N GLY A 70 9.62 16.17 -8.41
CA GLY A 70 10.26 17.14 -7.51
C GLY A 70 11.12 16.53 -6.39
N LEU A 71 11.06 15.21 -6.16
CA LEU A 71 11.97 14.52 -5.26
C LEU A 71 13.33 14.27 -5.92
N ARG A 72 14.42 14.49 -5.17
CA ARG A 72 15.79 14.26 -5.65
C ARG A 72 15.95 12.82 -6.13
N LYS A 73 16.44 12.65 -7.36
CA LYS A 73 16.81 11.33 -7.89
C LYS A 73 17.94 10.79 -7.03
N ARG A 74 17.78 9.58 -6.49
CA ARG A 74 18.84 8.93 -5.71
C ARG A 74 20.11 8.79 -6.56
N PRO A 75 21.30 9.02 -5.99
CA PRO A 75 22.56 8.62 -6.59
C PRO A 75 22.58 7.11 -6.88
N GLU A 76 23.39 6.68 -7.83
CA GLU A 76 23.56 5.26 -8.11
C GLU A 76 24.16 4.56 -6.88
N LEU A 77 23.61 3.40 -6.53
CA LEU A 77 24.07 2.65 -5.37
C LEU A 77 25.42 2.01 -5.70
N PRO A 78 26.42 2.15 -4.82
CA PRO A 78 27.69 1.44 -4.98
C PRO A 78 27.47 -0.07 -4.86
N LYS A 79 28.27 -0.84 -5.62
CA LYS A 79 28.20 -2.31 -5.65
C LYS A 79 28.62 -2.98 -4.33
N SER A 80 29.52 -2.34 -3.58
CA SER A 80 30.04 -2.85 -2.31
C SER A 80 30.50 -1.69 -1.41
N LYS A 81 30.53 -1.94 -0.09
CA LYS A 81 31.11 -1.03 0.91
C LYS A 81 32.60 -0.78 0.71
N GLU A 82 33.28 -1.68 0.01
CA GLU A 82 34.72 -1.61 -0.30
C GLU A 82 35.01 -0.88 -1.61
N SER A 83 33.98 -0.48 -2.36
CA SER A 83 34.17 0.23 -3.62
C SER A 83 34.69 1.66 -3.38
N PRO A 84 35.58 2.19 -4.23
CA PRO A 84 36.08 3.56 -4.10
C PRO A 84 34.97 4.62 -4.20
N GLU A 85 33.86 4.27 -4.84
CA GLU A 85 32.66 5.10 -4.99
C GLU A 85 31.82 5.20 -3.70
N TYR A 86 32.00 4.28 -2.74
CA TYR A 86 31.23 4.23 -1.50
C TYR A 86 31.43 5.48 -0.63
N ALA A 87 32.67 5.96 -0.51
CA ALA A 87 32.96 7.16 0.29
C ALA A 87 32.28 8.42 -0.28
N ALA A 88 32.32 8.59 -1.61
CA ALA A 88 31.64 9.69 -2.29
C ALA A 88 30.12 9.61 -2.14
N TYR A 89 29.55 8.40 -2.21
CA TYR A 89 28.13 8.16 -1.98
C TYR A 89 27.70 8.54 -0.56
N LEU A 90 28.49 8.19 0.47
CA LEU A 90 28.19 8.54 1.86
C LEU A 90 28.18 10.06 2.09
N GLU A 91 29.08 10.80 1.47
CA GLU A 91 29.10 12.27 1.63
C GLU A 91 27.89 12.93 0.96
N ASP A 92 27.47 12.44 -0.22
CA ASP A 92 26.25 12.93 -0.86
C ASP A 92 24.99 12.62 -0.02
N LEU A 93 24.99 11.45 0.63
CA LEU A 93 23.94 11.05 1.54
C LEU A 93 23.93 11.93 2.80
N ARG A 94 25.10 12.27 3.37
CA ARG A 94 25.26 13.22 4.47
C ARG A 94 24.64 14.57 4.13
N GLN A 95 24.95 15.12 2.96
CA GLN A 95 24.41 16.41 2.52
C GLN A 95 22.87 16.36 2.40
N SER A 96 22.32 15.26 1.87
CA SER A 96 20.86 15.07 1.75
C SER A 96 20.17 14.91 3.10
N LEU A 97 20.75 14.14 4.01
CA LEU A 97 20.19 13.84 5.33
C LEU A 97 20.33 15.01 6.30
N SER A 98 21.39 15.81 6.21
CA SER A 98 21.61 16.99 7.08
C SER A 98 20.48 18.03 6.97
N THR A 99 19.78 18.08 5.84
CA THR A 99 18.66 18.98 5.57
C THR A 99 17.30 18.32 5.83
N ASN A 100 17.28 17.08 6.32
CA ASN A 100 16.05 16.37 6.66
C ASN A 100 15.41 16.93 7.94
N ARG A 101 14.16 17.39 7.85
CA ARG A 101 13.44 17.98 8.99
C ARG A 101 13.22 16.98 10.13
N ILE A 102 12.92 15.71 9.81
CA ILE A 102 12.67 14.67 10.83
C ILE A 102 13.92 14.43 11.68
N LEU A 103 15.11 14.42 11.07
CA LEU A 103 16.36 14.26 11.81
C LEU A 103 16.63 15.46 12.73
N LYS A 104 16.38 16.68 12.23
CA LYS A 104 16.50 17.91 13.03
C LYS A 104 15.53 17.93 14.22
N ASP A 105 14.27 17.56 13.98
CA ASP A 105 13.24 17.50 15.02
C ASP A 105 13.57 16.48 16.12
N LYS A 106 14.34 15.43 15.79
CA LYS A 106 14.83 14.41 16.72
C LYS A 106 16.18 14.77 17.36
N GLY A 107 16.72 15.94 17.08
CA GLY A 107 18.01 16.39 17.62
C GLY A 107 19.23 15.67 17.04
N PHE A 108 19.09 14.99 15.89
CA PHE A 108 20.21 14.33 15.24
C PHE A 108 21.00 15.33 14.39
N ALA A 109 22.31 15.40 14.62
CA ALA A 109 23.25 16.20 13.84
C ALA A 109 24.49 15.36 13.49
N PHE A 110 25.02 15.59 12.29
CA PHE A 110 26.28 14.99 11.89
C PHE A 110 27.44 15.67 12.63
N ASN A 111 28.42 14.89 13.06
CA ASN A 111 29.67 15.36 13.65
C ASN A 111 30.88 14.88 12.82
N ASP A 112 32.03 15.50 13.00
CA ASP A 112 33.25 15.12 12.29
C ASP A 112 34.11 14.11 13.09
N THR A 113 33.71 13.78 14.31
CA THR A 113 34.43 12.87 15.22
C THR A 113 34.04 11.40 15.04
N ASP A 114 32.77 11.10 14.72
CA ASP A 114 32.30 9.73 14.56
C ASP A 114 32.45 9.26 13.11
N VAL A 115 32.59 7.94 12.94
CA VAL A 115 32.65 7.33 11.60
C VAL A 115 31.36 7.61 10.82
N LEU A 116 31.50 8.23 9.64
CA LEU A 116 30.39 8.69 8.80
C LEU A 116 29.37 7.58 8.47
N SER A 117 29.84 6.36 8.19
CA SER A 117 28.98 5.22 7.90
C SER A 117 28.05 4.89 9.07
N SER A 118 28.55 4.92 10.31
CA SER A 118 27.76 4.68 11.51
C SER A 118 26.75 5.80 11.75
N GLN A 119 27.12 7.06 11.50
CA GLN A 119 26.20 8.20 11.60
C GLN A 119 25.06 8.09 10.59
N ILE A 120 25.36 7.68 9.36
CA ILE A 120 24.37 7.44 8.32
C ILE A 120 23.44 6.29 8.70
N ASP A 121 23.98 5.18 9.21
CA ASP A 121 23.16 4.04 9.66
C ASP A 121 22.20 4.46 10.79
N LYS A 122 22.68 5.28 11.76
CA LYS A 122 21.84 5.87 12.82
C LYS A 122 20.75 6.78 12.25
N ALA A 123 21.10 7.66 11.30
CA ALA A 123 20.14 8.56 10.66
C ALA A 123 19.05 7.77 9.91
N LEU A 124 19.44 6.77 9.12
CA LEU A 124 18.52 5.91 8.38
C LEU A 124 17.64 5.07 9.33
N PHE A 125 18.16 4.66 10.48
CA PHE A 125 17.37 4.00 11.53
C PHE A 125 16.29 4.92 12.11
N ILE A 126 16.63 6.17 12.46
CA ILE A 126 15.65 7.15 12.97
C ILE A 126 14.52 7.38 11.96
N LEU A 127 14.89 7.54 10.67
CA LEU A 127 13.92 7.67 9.59
C LEU A 127 13.09 6.39 9.38
N GLY A 128 13.71 5.22 9.57
CA GLY A 128 13.04 3.92 9.51
C GLY A 128 11.93 3.77 10.54
N VAL A 129 12.17 4.24 11.77
CA VAL A 129 11.14 4.24 12.83
C VAL A 129 9.93 5.11 12.45
N GLU A 130 10.13 6.27 11.83
CA GLU A 130 9.01 7.10 11.36
C GLU A 130 8.30 6.47 10.14
N ALA A 131 9.05 5.82 9.25
CA ALA A 131 8.47 5.06 8.14
C ALA A 131 7.60 3.89 8.64
N ASP A 132 8.01 3.19 9.70
CA ASP A 132 7.25 2.09 10.30
C ASP A 132 5.89 2.53 10.83
N LYS A 133 5.79 3.74 11.38
CA LYS A 133 4.50 4.31 11.79
C LYS A 133 3.56 4.52 10.60
N VAL A 134 4.08 5.05 9.49
CA VAL A 134 3.30 5.26 8.26
C VAL A 134 2.85 3.91 7.69
N ILE A 135 3.76 2.93 7.62
CA ILE A 135 3.47 1.59 7.12
C ILE A 135 2.37 0.92 7.96
N LYS A 136 2.51 0.93 9.29
CA LYS A 136 1.54 0.33 10.21
C LYS A 136 0.18 1.03 10.10
N SER A 137 0.16 2.37 10.14
CA SER A 137 -1.08 3.16 10.06
C SER A 137 -1.82 2.95 8.74
N SER A 138 -1.11 2.94 7.61
CA SER A 138 -1.72 2.66 6.30
C SER A 138 -2.26 1.24 6.23
N ALA A 139 -1.51 0.24 6.71
CA ALA A 139 -1.96 -1.14 6.68
C ALA A 139 -3.18 -1.37 7.59
N SER A 140 -3.26 -0.69 8.75
CA SER A 140 -4.46 -0.70 9.60
C SER A 140 -5.67 -0.06 8.91
N ALA A 141 -5.47 1.06 8.21
CA ALA A 141 -6.55 1.71 7.45
C ALA A 141 -7.05 0.80 6.31
N VAL A 142 -6.13 0.15 5.60
CA VAL A 142 -6.44 -0.87 4.60
C VAL A 142 -7.23 -2.03 5.22
N PHE A 143 -6.72 -2.62 6.30
CA PHE A 143 -7.38 -3.71 7.02
C PHE A 143 -8.84 -3.36 7.35
N VAL A 144 -9.06 -2.24 8.05
CA VAL A 144 -10.39 -1.85 8.54
C VAL A 144 -11.33 -1.56 7.37
N THR A 145 -10.85 -0.83 6.37
CA THR A 145 -11.70 -0.41 5.25
C THR A 145 -12.14 -1.61 4.42
N THR A 146 -11.22 -2.52 4.08
CA THR A 146 -11.56 -3.70 3.27
C THR A 146 -12.24 -4.81 4.07
N ALA A 147 -12.08 -4.85 5.39
CA ALA A 147 -12.85 -5.78 6.23
C ALA A 147 -14.31 -5.32 6.43
N ILE A 148 -14.57 -4.02 6.42
CA ILE A 148 -15.95 -3.50 6.54
C ILE A 148 -16.65 -3.47 5.18
N SER A 149 -15.89 -3.19 4.12
CA SER A 149 -16.42 -3.15 2.77
C SER A 149 -16.80 -4.56 2.31
N GLN A 150 -17.99 -4.66 1.71
CA GLN A 150 -18.48 -5.89 1.08
C GLN A 150 -18.37 -5.83 -0.45
N ASN A 151 -17.61 -4.86 -0.97
CA ASN A 151 -17.47 -4.59 -2.40
C ASN A 151 -15.99 -4.65 -2.80
N GLY A 152 -15.52 -5.87 -3.14
CA GLY A 152 -14.11 -6.12 -3.43
C GLY A 152 -13.48 -5.30 -4.57
N SER A 153 -14.28 -4.72 -5.48
CA SER A 153 -13.76 -3.82 -6.53
C SER A 153 -13.47 -2.40 -6.04
N LEU A 154 -14.32 -1.87 -5.15
CA LEU A 154 -14.12 -0.56 -4.50
C LEU A 154 -12.88 -0.61 -3.60
N ASP A 155 -12.66 -1.76 -2.97
CA ASP A 155 -11.53 -2.03 -2.08
C ASP A 155 -10.20 -2.00 -2.83
N GLY A 156 -10.16 -2.56 -4.04
CA GLY A 156 -8.96 -2.53 -4.88
C GLY A 156 -8.46 -1.11 -5.15
N VAL A 157 -9.37 -0.17 -5.43
CA VAL A 157 -9.02 1.25 -5.65
C VAL A 157 -8.52 1.90 -4.37
N PHE A 158 -9.20 1.66 -3.24
CA PHE A 158 -8.78 2.17 -1.94
C PHE A 158 -7.39 1.66 -1.57
N VAL A 159 -7.18 0.34 -1.63
CA VAL A 159 -5.90 -0.32 -1.34
C VAL A 159 -4.79 0.25 -2.23
N LEU A 160 -5.03 0.36 -3.54
CA LEU A 160 -4.04 0.91 -4.47
C LEU A 160 -3.69 2.37 -4.15
N SER A 161 -4.69 3.19 -3.82
CA SER A 161 -4.48 4.59 -3.44
C SER A 161 -3.69 4.70 -2.14
N SER A 162 -3.99 3.85 -1.15
CA SER A 162 -3.31 3.82 0.15
C SER A 162 -1.85 3.39 0.02
N ILE A 163 -1.58 2.35 -0.78
CA ILE A 163 -0.21 1.88 -1.02
C ILE A 163 0.60 2.92 -1.78
N THR A 164 0.01 3.55 -2.80
CA THR A 164 0.64 4.66 -3.54
C THR A 164 1.03 5.80 -2.60
N ARG A 165 0.09 6.21 -1.73
CA ARG A 165 0.34 7.25 -0.73
C ARG A 165 1.40 6.84 0.29
N THR A 166 1.42 5.59 0.74
CA THR A 166 2.42 5.12 1.71
C THR A 166 3.83 5.17 1.15
N VAL A 167 4.03 4.72 -0.08
CA VAL A 167 5.36 4.80 -0.72
C VAL A 167 5.77 6.24 -0.97
N TRP A 168 4.80 7.10 -1.29
CA TRP A 168 5.01 8.53 -1.40
C TRP A 168 5.50 9.15 -0.07
N ASP A 169 4.82 8.84 1.03
CA ASP A 169 5.17 9.33 2.37
C ASP A 169 6.53 8.79 2.83
N ILE A 170 6.83 7.51 2.59
CA ILE A 170 8.15 6.92 2.86
C ILE A 170 9.25 7.64 2.05
N SER A 171 9.01 7.90 0.76
CA SER A 171 9.97 8.59 -0.10
C SER A 171 10.27 10.01 0.43
N ARG A 172 9.24 10.70 0.97
CA ARG A 172 9.41 12.00 1.61
C ARG A 172 10.18 11.91 2.93
N ILE A 173 9.93 10.88 3.75
CA ILE A 173 10.66 10.64 5.02
C ILE A 173 12.16 10.53 4.76
N TYR A 174 12.56 9.76 3.73
CA TYR A 174 13.96 9.59 3.37
C TYR A 174 14.53 10.70 2.47
N ARG A 175 13.68 11.62 1.97
CA ARG A 175 14.01 12.61 0.92
C ARG A 175 14.67 12.00 -0.33
N GLN A 176 14.31 10.76 -0.64
CA GLN A 176 14.81 10.03 -1.81
C GLN A 176 13.63 9.37 -2.50
N ARG A 177 13.56 9.50 -3.82
CA ARG A 177 12.60 8.72 -4.61
C ARG A 177 13.22 7.39 -5.03
N PRO A 178 12.51 6.25 -4.89
CA PRO A 178 12.92 5.02 -5.55
C PRO A 178 12.84 5.22 -7.09
N GLY A 179 13.70 4.55 -7.85
CA GLY A 179 13.67 4.65 -9.31
C GLY A 179 12.31 4.20 -9.87
N MET A 180 11.73 4.93 -10.82
CA MET A 180 10.38 4.62 -11.36
C MET A 180 10.26 3.22 -11.96
N ARG A 181 11.34 2.70 -12.54
CA ARG A 181 11.41 1.34 -13.06
C ARG A 181 11.45 0.30 -11.95
N ASP A 182 12.18 0.57 -10.88
CA ASP A 182 12.24 -0.31 -9.71
C ASP A 182 10.92 -0.30 -8.96
N LEU A 183 10.27 0.87 -8.85
CA LEU A 183 8.92 1.03 -8.31
C LEU A 183 7.90 0.24 -9.16
N ALA A 184 7.83 0.48 -10.46
CA ALA A 184 6.90 -0.25 -11.33
C ALA A 184 7.16 -1.77 -11.33
N PHE A 185 8.42 -2.20 -11.30
CA PHE A 185 8.78 -3.61 -11.16
C PHE A 185 8.40 -4.16 -9.78
N LEU A 186 8.49 -3.38 -8.71
CA LEU A 186 8.04 -3.73 -7.36
C LEU A 186 6.54 -3.92 -7.29
N TYR A 187 5.81 -2.87 -7.68
CA TYR A 187 4.37 -2.82 -7.61
C TYR A 187 3.74 -3.85 -8.53
N GLY A 188 4.28 -4.00 -9.74
CA GLY A 188 3.82 -5.00 -10.70
C GLY A 188 4.09 -6.43 -10.24
N ASN A 189 5.31 -6.76 -9.80
CA ASN A 189 5.61 -8.13 -9.39
C ASN A 189 5.05 -8.48 -8.02
N ILE A 190 4.95 -7.55 -7.05
CA ILE A 190 4.38 -7.84 -5.73
C ILE A 190 2.87 -7.83 -5.78
N GLY A 191 2.25 -6.89 -6.51
CA GLY A 191 0.82 -6.95 -6.79
C GLY A 191 0.47 -8.27 -7.48
N ALA A 192 1.23 -8.65 -8.53
CA ALA A 192 1.05 -9.94 -9.19
C ALA A 192 1.38 -11.14 -8.29
N THR A 193 2.41 -11.04 -7.43
CA THR A 193 2.78 -12.13 -6.51
C THR A 193 1.76 -12.26 -5.40
N VAL A 194 1.17 -11.20 -4.86
CA VAL A 194 0.13 -11.29 -3.82
C VAL A 194 -1.19 -11.74 -4.42
N LEU A 195 -1.54 -11.28 -5.62
CA LEU A 195 -2.67 -11.80 -6.37
C LEU A 195 -2.49 -13.28 -6.76
N ALA A 196 -1.26 -13.70 -7.08
CA ALA A 196 -0.90 -15.09 -7.38
C ALA A 196 -0.65 -15.97 -6.14
N ALA A 197 -0.21 -15.38 -5.02
CA ALA A 197 0.10 -16.00 -3.72
C ALA A 197 -1.14 -16.13 -2.83
N ARG A 198 -2.33 -16.00 -3.42
CA ARG A 198 -3.45 -16.87 -3.03
C ARG A 198 -3.07 -18.37 -3.11
N GLY A 199 -1.88 -18.72 -3.62
CA GLY A 199 -1.26 -20.04 -3.46
C GLY A 199 -0.39 -20.21 -2.20
N ILE A 200 -0.89 -21.06 -1.30
CA ILE A 200 -0.26 -22.01 -0.37
C ILE A 200 0.75 -21.48 0.68
N GLU A 201 1.94 -20.96 0.34
CA GLU A 201 2.98 -20.70 1.36
C GLU A 201 2.72 -19.46 2.24
N ASP A 202 2.15 -18.39 1.68
CA ASP A 202 1.82 -17.17 2.43
C ASP A 202 0.50 -17.31 3.21
N LEU A 203 -0.36 -18.30 2.87
CA LEU A 203 -1.62 -18.58 3.57
C LEU A 203 -1.39 -19.30 4.89
N ASP A 204 -0.48 -20.27 4.94
CA ASP A 204 -0.19 -20.99 6.20
C ASP A 204 0.28 -20.03 7.31
N LEU A 205 1.13 -19.06 6.96
CA LEU A 205 1.61 -18.01 7.89
C LEU A 205 0.52 -16.99 8.27
N LEU A 206 -0.46 -16.78 7.39
CA LEU A 206 -1.63 -15.96 7.69
C LEU A 206 -2.59 -16.71 8.62
N ASP A 207 -2.80 -17.99 8.35
CA ASP A 207 -3.69 -18.87 9.11
C ASP A 207 -3.21 -19.01 10.55
N GLU A 208 -1.90 -19.18 10.78
CA GLU A 208 -1.31 -19.17 12.14
C GLU A 208 -1.64 -17.89 12.94
N GLN A 209 -1.69 -16.73 12.27
CA GLN A 209 -1.98 -15.46 12.95
C GLN A 209 -3.48 -15.19 13.09
N LEU A 210 -4.28 -15.74 12.19
CA LEU A 210 -5.73 -15.62 12.19
C LEU A 210 -6.38 -16.57 13.19
N GLU A 211 -5.85 -17.77 13.37
CA GLU A 211 -6.43 -18.84 14.18
C GLU A 211 -6.82 -18.40 15.60
N PRO A 212 -5.96 -17.71 16.39
CA PRO A 212 -6.33 -17.28 17.74
C PRO A 212 -7.48 -16.26 17.76
N ILE A 213 -7.56 -15.41 16.74
CA ILE A 213 -8.57 -14.35 16.66
C ILE A 213 -9.88 -14.91 16.12
N LEU A 214 -9.83 -15.76 15.10
CA LEU A 214 -10.99 -16.51 14.62
C LEU A 214 -11.57 -17.39 15.73
N ALA A 215 -10.73 -18.10 16.49
CA ALA A 215 -11.15 -18.87 17.66
C ALA A 215 -11.80 -17.98 18.73
N SER A 216 -11.29 -16.76 18.96
CA SER A 216 -11.92 -15.81 19.91
C SER A 216 -13.28 -15.30 19.43
N VAL A 217 -13.44 -15.07 18.12
CA VAL A 217 -14.69 -14.63 17.50
C VAL A 217 -15.72 -15.76 17.47
N LEU A 218 -15.28 -16.99 17.22
CA LEU A 218 -16.11 -18.20 17.19
C LEU A 218 -16.48 -18.68 18.60
N GLY A 219 -15.56 -18.59 19.57
CA GLY A 219 -15.73 -19.04 20.95
C GLY A 219 -16.32 -18.00 21.91
N GLY A 220 -16.25 -16.70 21.59
CA GLY A 220 -16.59 -15.58 22.47
C GLY A 220 -18.09 -15.25 22.66
N GLY A 221 -19.02 -16.14 22.30
CA GLY A 221 -20.40 -16.05 22.78
C GLY A 221 -21.48 -15.54 21.81
N LEU A 222 -21.19 -15.45 20.50
CA LEU A 222 -22.26 -15.29 19.50
C LEU A 222 -22.71 -16.62 18.88
N GLY A 223 -21.90 -17.69 18.97
CA GLY A 223 -22.16 -18.94 18.24
C GLY A 223 -23.34 -19.80 18.73
N SER A 224 -23.82 -19.64 19.98
CA SER A 224 -24.63 -20.70 20.61
C SER A 224 -26.08 -20.35 20.97
N LEU A 225 -26.56 -19.10 20.80
CA LEU A 225 -27.84 -18.70 21.42
C LEU A 225 -28.88 -18.02 20.52
N LEU A 226 -28.59 -17.71 19.24
CA LEU A 226 -29.57 -17.03 18.36
C LEU A 226 -29.58 -17.59 16.92
N PRO A 227 -30.77 -17.86 16.33
CA PRO A 227 -30.89 -18.14 14.90
C PRO A 227 -30.27 -17.00 14.07
N GLY A 228 -29.38 -17.34 13.14
CA GLY A 228 -28.66 -16.36 12.30
C GLY A 228 -27.30 -15.89 12.85
N ALA A 229 -26.94 -16.28 14.08
CA ALA A 229 -25.64 -15.90 14.64
C ALA A 229 -24.45 -16.57 13.92
N VAL A 230 -24.63 -17.80 13.42
CA VAL A 230 -23.64 -18.49 12.58
C VAL A 230 -23.30 -17.69 11.31
N ASN A 231 -24.30 -17.07 10.67
CA ASN A 231 -24.07 -16.26 9.47
C ASN A 231 -23.29 -14.97 9.79
N ILE A 232 -23.56 -14.35 10.93
CA ILE A 232 -22.83 -13.16 11.39
C ILE A 232 -21.38 -13.51 11.72
N THR A 233 -21.15 -14.63 12.39
CA THR A 233 -19.81 -15.09 12.74
C THR A 233 -18.99 -15.43 11.49
N ASN A 234 -19.57 -16.10 10.50
CA ASN A 234 -18.92 -16.37 9.21
C ASN A 234 -18.62 -15.07 8.45
N LEU A 235 -19.54 -14.09 8.48
CA LEU A 235 -19.32 -12.80 7.84
C LEU A 235 -18.15 -12.03 8.49
N ILE A 236 -18.06 -12.05 9.82
CA ILE A 236 -16.94 -11.44 10.57
C ILE A 236 -15.63 -12.16 10.25
N ALA A 237 -15.62 -13.50 10.23
CA ALA A 237 -14.44 -14.28 9.90
C ALA A 237 -13.92 -13.95 8.49
N ASN A 238 -14.82 -13.98 7.49
CA ASN A 238 -14.48 -13.63 6.11
C ASN A 238 -13.96 -12.19 5.99
N SER A 239 -14.60 -11.25 6.70
CA SER A 239 -14.19 -9.84 6.75
C SER A 239 -12.79 -9.65 7.31
N ILE A 240 -12.46 -10.35 8.41
CA ILE A 240 -11.13 -10.30 9.02
C ILE A 240 -10.08 -10.90 8.06
N THR A 241 -10.38 -12.03 7.42
CA THR A 241 -9.50 -12.64 6.43
C THR A 241 -9.24 -11.70 5.24
N GLU A 242 -10.29 -11.09 4.69
CA GLU A 242 -10.17 -10.14 3.58
C GLU A 242 -9.36 -8.89 3.96
N GLY A 243 -9.63 -8.31 5.14
CA GLY A 243 -8.81 -7.25 5.73
C GLY A 243 -7.34 -7.63 5.84
N SER A 244 -7.06 -8.85 6.31
CA SER A 244 -5.70 -9.33 6.57
C SER A 244 -4.88 -9.49 5.31
N VAL A 245 -5.46 -10.06 4.25
CA VAL A 245 -4.80 -10.22 2.95
C VAL A 245 -4.41 -8.86 2.36
N ASN A 246 -5.33 -7.89 2.38
CA ASN A 246 -5.05 -6.55 1.85
C ASN A 246 -4.05 -5.77 2.72
N ALA A 247 -4.11 -5.95 4.04
CA ALA A 247 -3.13 -5.36 4.96
C ALA A 247 -1.73 -5.94 4.75
N MET A 248 -1.62 -7.26 4.54
CA MET A 248 -0.34 -7.93 4.27
C MET A 248 0.30 -7.39 2.98
N LEU A 249 -0.49 -7.18 1.92
CA LEU A 249 -0.03 -6.53 0.70
C LEU A 249 0.55 -5.14 1.00
N SER A 250 -0.20 -4.32 1.74
CA SER A 250 0.21 -2.97 2.10
C SER A 250 1.50 -2.96 2.93
N LEU A 251 1.62 -3.87 3.91
CA LEU A 251 2.80 -4.03 4.74
C LEU A 251 4.03 -4.42 3.91
N ARG A 252 3.89 -5.40 3.00
CA ARG A 252 5.00 -5.85 2.14
C ARG A 252 5.50 -4.73 1.24
N VAL A 253 4.61 -3.98 0.61
CA VAL A 253 4.99 -2.87 -0.26
C VAL A 253 5.64 -1.75 0.55
N GLY A 254 5.09 -1.41 1.73
CA GLY A 254 5.67 -0.44 2.64
C GLY A 254 7.07 -0.82 3.13
N ALA A 255 7.23 -2.04 3.65
CA ALA A 255 8.50 -2.57 4.13
C ALA A 255 9.55 -2.57 3.01
N MET A 256 9.16 -2.92 1.79
CA MET A 256 10.07 -2.90 0.66
C MET A 256 10.46 -1.49 0.25
N ALA A 257 9.51 -0.55 0.17
CA ALA A 257 9.80 0.85 -0.11
C ALA A 257 10.75 1.46 0.92
N LYS A 258 10.53 1.17 2.21
CA LYS A 258 11.44 1.58 3.30
C LYS A 258 12.86 1.04 3.07
N ARG A 259 12.99 -0.26 2.82
CA ARG A 259 14.30 -0.88 2.57
C ARG A 259 14.98 -0.32 1.34
N TYR A 260 14.24 -0.10 0.24
CA TYR A 260 14.79 0.59 -0.93
C TYR A 260 15.35 1.95 -0.56
N CYS A 261 14.59 2.77 0.17
CA CYS A 261 15.04 4.11 0.56
C CYS A 261 16.22 4.07 1.55
N ALA A 262 16.33 3.01 2.35
CA ALA A 262 17.38 2.84 3.35
C ALA A 262 18.65 2.14 2.83
N SER A 263 18.65 1.50 1.67
CA SER A 263 19.85 0.80 1.18
C SER A 263 21.05 1.75 1.00
N THR A 264 22.25 1.31 1.34
CA THR A 264 23.50 2.05 1.07
C THR A 264 24.36 1.38 0.02
N VAL A 265 23.99 0.17 -0.38
CA VAL A 265 24.64 -0.65 -1.41
C VAL A 265 23.58 -1.36 -2.24
N GLU A 266 23.97 -1.85 -3.40
CA GLU A 266 23.12 -2.69 -4.23
C GLU A 266 22.72 -3.98 -3.47
N THR A 267 21.41 -4.19 -3.30
CA THR A 267 20.86 -5.36 -2.59
C THR A 267 20.24 -6.36 -3.56
N ASP A 268 20.46 -7.65 -3.31
CA ASP A 268 19.77 -8.73 -4.05
C ASP A 268 18.25 -8.59 -3.91
N ARG A 269 17.58 -8.45 -5.05
CA ARG A 269 16.12 -8.31 -5.16
C ARG A 269 15.38 -9.49 -4.54
N LYS A 270 15.95 -10.70 -4.51
CA LYS A 270 15.31 -11.88 -3.88
C LYS A 270 15.35 -11.79 -2.36
N LEU A 271 16.51 -11.48 -1.79
CA LEU A 271 16.66 -11.30 -0.35
C LEU A 271 15.80 -10.14 0.16
N LEU A 272 15.79 -9.02 -0.57
CA LEU A 272 14.99 -7.85 -0.24
C LEU A 272 13.49 -8.18 -0.12
N ARG A 273 12.96 -8.96 -1.06
CA ARG A 273 11.56 -9.44 -1.04
C ARG A 273 11.29 -10.33 0.16
N ARG A 274 12.17 -11.31 0.43
CA ARG A 274 11.99 -12.26 1.53
C ARG A 274 12.00 -11.55 2.89
N SER A 275 12.95 -10.64 3.09
CA SER A 275 13.03 -9.85 4.33
C SER A 275 11.81 -8.93 4.51
N ALA A 276 11.32 -8.32 3.42
CA ALA A 276 10.09 -7.51 3.47
C ALA A 276 8.85 -8.37 3.80
N THR A 277 8.76 -9.60 3.30
CA THR A 277 7.69 -10.53 3.67
C THR A 277 7.73 -10.86 5.17
N LEU A 278 8.90 -11.24 5.70
CA LEU A 278 9.03 -11.59 7.11
C LEU A 278 8.66 -10.44 8.05
N GLU A 279 9.07 -9.23 7.70
CA GLU A 279 8.70 -8.01 8.42
C GLU A 279 7.20 -7.70 8.33
N ALA A 280 6.58 -7.91 7.17
CA ALA A 280 5.14 -7.74 7.01
C ALA A 280 4.36 -8.76 7.86
N VAL A 281 4.79 -10.02 7.86
CA VAL A 281 4.19 -11.09 8.68
C VAL A 281 4.28 -10.72 10.16
N SER A 282 5.43 -10.26 10.66
CA SER A 282 5.57 -9.93 12.09
C SER A 282 4.69 -8.75 12.55
N LEU A 283 4.41 -7.80 11.67
CA LEU A 283 3.55 -6.64 11.96
C LEU A 283 2.06 -6.95 11.85
N LEU A 284 1.69 -7.92 11.00
CA LEU A 284 0.30 -8.21 10.67
C LEU A 284 -0.53 -8.61 11.90
N GLY A 285 -0.02 -9.51 12.74
CA GLY A 285 -0.74 -9.99 13.92
C GLY A 285 -1.09 -8.86 14.89
N GLY A 286 -0.21 -7.86 15.01
CA GLY A 286 -0.49 -6.63 15.76
C GLY A 286 -1.65 -5.83 15.16
N ILE A 287 -1.69 -5.69 13.83
CA ILE A 287 -2.79 -5.01 13.13
C ILE A 287 -4.12 -5.73 13.31
N ILE A 288 -4.14 -7.06 13.13
CA ILE A 288 -5.36 -7.86 13.28
C ILE A 288 -5.86 -7.75 14.73
N LYS A 289 -4.97 -7.91 15.72
CA LYS A 289 -5.33 -7.79 17.14
C LYS A 289 -5.87 -6.41 17.50
N GLU A 290 -5.21 -5.34 17.05
CA GLU A 290 -5.60 -3.96 17.36
C GLU A 290 -6.94 -3.58 16.71
N ASN A 291 -7.26 -4.12 15.54
CA ASN A 291 -8.39 -3.65 14.73
C ASN A 291 -9.59 -4.61 14.66
N SER A 292 -9.46 -5.89 15.06
CA SER A 292 -10.56 -6.86 14.98
C SER A 292 -11.77 -6.46 15.84
N ALA A 293 -11.55 -5.79 16.97
CA ALA A 293 -12.65 -5.26 17.80
C ALA A 293 -13.51 -4.22 17.07
N ILE A 294 -12.90 -3.41 16.19
CA ILE A 294 -13.61 -2.44 15.35
C ILE A 294 -14.55 -3.17 14.38
N ILE A 295 -14.08 -4.29 13.79
CA ILE A 295 -14.86 -5.11 12.87
C ILE A 295 -16.07 -5.72 13.58
N VAL A 296 -15.83 -6.43 14.70
CA VAL A 296 -16.89 -7.04 15.51
C VAL A 296 -17.94 -6.00 15.93
N SER A 297 -17.51 -4.84 16.41
CA SER A 297 -18.45 -3.78 16.83
C SER A 297 -19.23 -3.16 15.66
N SER A 298 -18.62 -3.05 14.48
CA SER A 298 -19.26 -2.50 13.28
C SER A 298 -20.36 -3.43 12.76
N PHE A 299 -20.07 -4.73 12.67
CA PHE A 299 -21.07 -5.75 12.30
C PHE A 299 -22.17 -5.89 13.36
N GLY A 300 -21.82 -5.84 14.66
CA GLY A 300 -22.81 -5.86 15.74
C GLY A 300 -23.78 -4.66 15.69
N LYS A 301 -23.27 -3.45 15.40
CA LYS A 301 -24.12 -2.26 15.20
C LYS A 301 -25.03 -2.40 13.98
N ALA A 302 -24.51 -2.92 12.86
CA ALA A 302 -25.28 -3.15 11.65
C ALA A 302 -26.41 -4.16 11.87
N ALA A 303 -26.11 -5.29 12.52
CA ALA A 303 -27.10 -6.31 12.90
C ALA A 303 -28.19 -5.72 13.80
N LYS A 304 -27.82 -5.00 14.87
CA LYS A 304 -28.79 -4.34 15.77
C LYS A 304 -29.68 -3.32 15.05
N SER A 305 -29.14 -2.62 14.05
CA SER A 305 -29.89 -1.67 13.22
C SER A 305 -30.90 -2.37 12.31
N ALA A 306 -30.48 -3.44 11.64
CA ALA A 306 -31.34 -4.27 10.80
C ALA A 306 -32.48 -4.90 11.61
N THR A 307 -32.17 -5.47 12.78
CA THR A 307 -33.16 -6.00 13.72
C THR A 307 -34.15 -4.91 14.16
N ARG A 308 -33.67 -3.72 14.54
CA ARG A 308 -34.57 -2.60 14.90
C ARG A 308 -35.49 -2.15 13.76
N LYS A 309 -35.05 -2.22 12.50
CA LYS A 309 -35.90 -1.92 11.34
C LYS A 309 -36.95 -3.02 11.09
N LEU A 310 -36.59 -4.28 11.33
CA LEU A 310 -37.51 -5.42 11.23
C LEU A 310 -38.60 -5.41 12.30
N PHE A 311 -38.27 -4.99 13.53
CA PHE A 311 -39.22 -4.94 14.66
C PHE A 311 -39.93 -3.58 14.83
N LYS A 312 -39.57 -2.57 14.04
CA LYS A 312 -40.40 -1.37 13.84
C LYS A 312 -41.39 -1.63 12.71
N LEU A 313 -42.47 -2.34 13.03
CA LEU A 313 -43.80 -2.04 12.52
C LEU A 313 -44.35 -0.85 13.30
#